data_AF-A0A345RDR4-F1
#
_entry.id   AF-A0A345RDR4-F1
#
_cell.length_a   1.000
_cell.length_b   1.000
_cell.length_c   1.000
_cell.angle_alpha   90.00
_cell.angle_beta   90.00
_cell.angle_gamma   90.00
#
_symmetry.space_group_name_H-M   'P 1'
#
loop_
_entity.id
_entity.type
_entity.pdbx_description
1 polymer ?
#
loop_
_entity_poly.entity_id
_entity_poly.type
_entity_poly.pdbx_seq_one_letter_code
_entity_poly.pdbx_strand_id
1 'polypeptide(L)'
;MQITVASALWFLPFVVPICFFVIFNDLREMKITNNTVLLLGAVFVVIGLVALPFDKYLWRLAQLAIVLVIGFVLNAAGTMGGGDAKFLAAAAPFVHQSDAVLVGQIFAACLLAAFVTQRFAKYSGLRRLAPDWINWDRGRLFPMGMALGGTLAMYLGLGAYFGV
;
A
#
# COMPACT_ATOMS: atom_id res chain seq x y z
N MET A 1 13.33 12.19 -5.39
CA MET A 1 12.38 11.80 -4.31
C MET A 1 12.81 12.51 -3.05
N GLN A 2 11.87 13.01 -2.24
CA GLN A 2 12.20 13.78 -1.03
C GLN A 2 12.30 12.91 0.23
N ILE A 3 11.86 11.66 0.19
CA ILE A 3 12.20 10.69 1.24
C ILE A 3 13.72 10.49 1.30
N THR A 4 14.26 10.41 2.51
CA THR A 4 15.69 10.17 2.67
C THR A 4 16.02 8.70 2.46
N VAL A 5 17.21 8.44 1.89
CA VAL A 5 17.69 7.07 1.66
C VAL A 5 17.69 6.26 2.95
N ALA A 6 18.16 6.85 4.05
CA ALA A 6 18.18 6.21 5.36
C ALA A 6 16.77 5.83 5.85
N SER A 7 15.78 6.73 5.72
CA SER A 7 14.40 6.43 6.13
C SER A 7 13.83 5.26 5.33
N ALA A 8 14.05 5.29 4.01
CA ALA A 8 13.56 4.23 3.12
C ALA A 8 14.18 2.87 3.44
N LEU A 9 15.49 2.81 3.71
CA LEU A 9 16.20 1.59 4.10
C LEU A 9 15.72 1.03 5.44
N TRP A 10 15.39 1.89 6.42
CA TRP A 10 14.84 1.44 7.70
C TRP A 10 13.44 0.84 7.54
N PHE A 11 12.59 1.41 6.68
CA PHE A 11 11.23 0.92 6.50
C PHE A 11 11.13 -0.32 5.60
N LEU A 12 11.95 -0.40 4.54
CA LEU A 12 11.94 -1.46 3.54
C LEU A 12 11.82 -2.89 4.10
N PRO A 13 12.69 -3.36 5.01
CA PRO A 13 12.68 -4.77 5.45
C PRO A 13 11.41 -5.15 6.20
N PHE A 14 10.68 -4.19 6.77
CA PHE A 14 9.44 -4.45 7.51
C PHE A 14 8.21 -4.23 6.63
N VAL A 15 8.20 -3.18 5.80
CA VAL A 15 7.05 -2.83 4.97
C VAL A 15 6.88 -3.77 3.79
N VAL A 16 7.98 -4.21 3.15
CA VAL A 16 7.92 -5.06 1.97
C VAL A 16 7.25 -6.42 2.25
N PRO A 17 7.60 -7.17 3.31
CA PRO A 17 6.90 -8.41 3.65
C PRO A 17 5.41 -8.21 3.91
N ILE A 18 5.05 -7.11 4.59
CA ILE A 18 3.65 -6.75 4.86
C ILE A 18 2.91 -6.47 3.55
N CYS A 19 3.50 -5.69 2.64
CA CYS A 19 2.93 -5.42 1.32
C CYS A 19 2.75 -6.71 0.52
N PHE A 20 3.73 -7.61 0.51
CA PHE A 20 3.59 -8.91 -0.15
C PHE A 20 2.46 -9.73 0.45
N PHE A 21 2.33 -9.75 1.77
CA PHE A 21 1.21 -10.44 2.43
C PHE A 21 -0.15 -9.82 2.07
N VAL A 22 -0.26 -8.48 2.01
CA VAL A 22 -1.47 -7.79 1.53
C VAL A 22 -1.80 -8.20 0.10
N ILE A 23 -0.82 -8.13 -0.81
CA ILE A 23 -1.00 -8.48 -2.22
C ILE A 23 -1.48 -9.93 -2.34
N PHE A 24 -0.84 -10.86 -1.62
CA PHE A 24 -1.20 -12.26 -1.63
C PHE A 24 -2.61 -12.53 -1.08
N ASN A 25 -2.93 -11.94 0.07
CA ASN A 25 -4.24 -12.13 0.70
C ASN A 25 -5.37 -11.49 -0.11
N ASP A 26 -5.10 -10.36 -0.74
CA ASP A 26 -6.06 -9.68 -1.61
C ASP A 26 -6.29 -10.45 -2.92
N LEU A 27 -5.24 -11.06 -3.47
CA LEU A 27 -5.35 -11.97 -4.61
C LEU A 27 -6.15 -13.24 -4.29
N ARG A 28 -5.98 -13.80 -3.09
CA ARG A 28 -6.63 -15.05 -2.68
C ARG A 28 -8.08 -14.82 -2.24
N GLU A 29 -8.29 -13.85 -1.36
CA GLU A 29 -9.55 -13.65 -0.64
C GLU A 29 -10.25 -12.32 -0.93
N MET A 30 -9.60 -11.41 -1.68
CA MET A 30 -10.07 -10.03 -1.92
C MET A 30 -10.35 -9.27 -0.62
N LYS A 31 -9.44 -9.43 0.35
CA LYS A 31 -9.54 -8.83 1.67
C LYS A 31 -8.20 -8.24 2.09
N ILE A 32 -8.24 -6.98 2.50
CA ILE A 32 -7.18 -6.37 3.31
C ILE A 32 -7.60 -6.53 4.77
N THR A 33 -6.84 -7.32 5.55
CA THR A 33 -7.20 -7.57 6.96
C THR A 33 -6.82 -6.38 7.84
N ASN A 34 -7.64 -6.10 8.85
CA ASN A 34 -7.35 -5.04 9.81
C ASN A 34 -6.00 -5.29 10.53
N ASN A 35 -5.66 -6.56 10.78
CA ASN A 35 -4.39 -6.93 11.43
C ASN A 35 -3.19 -6.46 10.61
N THR A 36 -3.23 -6.61 9.28
CA THR A 36 -2.12 -6.16 8.42
C THR A 36 -2.02 -4.65 8.37
N VAL A 37 -3.15 -3.93 8.37
CA VAL A 37 -3.16 -2.46 8.44
C VAL A 37 -2.61 -1.98 9.79
N LEU A 38 -3.05 -2.58 10.89
CA LEU A 38 -2.55 -2.26 12.23
C LEU A 38 -1.06 -2.54 12.35
N LEU A 39 -0.59 -3.66 11.79
CA LEU A 39 0.83 -3.99 11.77
C LEU A 39 1.63 -2.96 10.96
N LEU A 40 1.14 -2.52 9.81
CA LEU A 40 1.78 -1.47 9.01
C LEU A 40 1.88 -0.15 9.79
N GLY A 41 0.80 0.24 10.47
CA GLY A 41 0.80 1.42 11.35
C GLY A 41 1.77 1.26 12.52
N ALA A 42 1.82 0.09 13.16
CA ALA A 42 2.74 -0.20 14.26
C ALA A 42 4.21 -0.13 13.82
N VAL A 43 4.53 -0.65 12.63
CA VAL A 43 5.86 -0.51 12.02
C VAL A 43 6.23 0.97 11.89
N PHE A 44 5.31 1.82 11.43
CA PHE A 44 5.59 3.26 11.37
C PHE A 44 5.84 3.85 12.77
N VAL A 45 4.99 3.53 13.75
CA VAL A 45 5.11 4.07 15.10
C VAL A 45 6.45 3.72 15.73
N VAL A 46 6.91 2.48 15.59
CA VAL A 46 8.16 2.00 16.20
C VAL A 46 9.38 2.40 15.39
N ILE A 47 9.41 2.07 14.10
CA ILE A 47 10.58 2.30 13.24
C ILE A 47 10.72 3.78 12.88
N GLY A 48 9.62 4.51 12.78
CA GLY A 48 9.62 5.94 12.47
C GLY A 48 10.36 6.79 13.51
N LEU A 49 10.39 6.37 14.78
CA LEU A 49 11.15 7.04 15.83
C LEU A 49 12.67 6.99 15.59
N VAL A 50 13.14 5.95 14.90
CA VAL A 50 14.55 5.78 14.54
C VAL A 50 14.84 6.36 13.15
N ALA A 51 13.89 6.19 12.23
CA ALA A 51 14.07 6.55 10.83
C ALA A 51 13.97 8.07 10.56
N LEU A 52 13.27 8.83 11.40
CA LEU A 52 12.92 10.22 11.14
C LEU A 52 13.29 11.16 12.31
N PRO A 53 13.66 12.41 12.03
CA PRO A 53 13.68 13.46 13.04
C PRO A 53 12.31 13.62 13.71
N PHE A 54 12.29 13.92 15.00
CA PHE A 54 11.07 13.92 15.82
C PHE A 54 9.97 14.84 15.27
N ASP A 55 10.32 16.04 14.81
CA ASP A 55 9.36 16.98 14.22
C ASP A 55 8.68 16.41 12.97
N LYS A 56 9.46 15.77 12.09
CA LYS A 56 8.94 15.12 10.88
C LYS A 56 8.08 13.92 11.24
N TYR A 57 8.50 13.11 12.22
CA TYR A 57 7.78 11.94 12.71
C TYR A 57 6.36 12.30 13.18
N LEU A 58 6.21 13.35 13.99
CA LEU A 58 4.90 13.80 14.45
C LEU A 58 3.99 14.23 13.29
N TRP A 59 4.55 14.93 12.30
CA TRP A 59 3.79 15.32 11.12
C TRP A 59 3.34 14.12 10.28
N ARG A 60 4.18 13.07 10.19
CA ARG A 60 3.78 11.80 9.54
C ARG A 60 2.67 11.09 10.30
N LEU A 61 2.69 11.10 11.63
CA LEU A 61 1.57 10.55 12.42
C LEU A 61 0.29 11.34 12.21
N ALA A 62 0.37 12.67 12.11
CA ALA A 62 -0.77 13.49 11.75
C ALA A 62 -1.32 13.13 10.36
N GLN A 63 -0.45 12.84 9.39
CA GLN A 63 -0.86 12.37 8.06
C GLN A 63 -1.69 11.08 8.13
N LEU A 64 -1.35 10.13 9.00
CA LEU A 64 -2.16 8.92 9.24
C LEU A 64 -3.59 9.30 9.62
N ALA A 65 -3.74 10.16 10.63
CA ALA A 65 -5.05 10.56 11.13
C ALA A 65 -5.85 11.34 10.07
N ILE A 66 -5.21 12.26 9.35
CA ILE A 66 -5.84 13.04 8.28
C ILE A 66 -6.35 12.12 7.16
N VAL A 67 -5.50 11.21 6.67
CA VAL A 67 -5.87 10.30 5.59
C VAL A 67 -6.92 9.29 6.07
N LEU A 68 -6.90 8.89 7.34
CA LEU A 68 -7.95 8.04 7.91
C LEU A 68 -9.31 8.73 7.92
N VAL A 69 -9.37 10.01 8.32
CA VAL A 69 -10.61 10.80 8.30
C VAL A 69 -11.11 10.97 6.87
N ILE A 70 -10.24 11.33 5.92
CA ILE A 70 -10.60 11.44 4.51
C ILE A 70 -11.11 10.09 3.97
N GLY A 71 -10.38 9.01 4.24
CA GLY A 71 -10.74 7.66 3.83
C GLY A 71 -12.07 7.20 4.44
N PHE A 72 -12.36 7.56 5.69
CA PHE A 72 -13.63 7.29 6.33
C PHE A 72 -14.79 8.02 5.63
N VAL A 73 -14.62 9.31 5.30
CA VAL A 73 -15.62 10.09 4.55
C VAL A 73 -15.86 9.50 3.15
N LEU A 74 -14.80 9.13 2.43
CA LEU A 74 -14.90 8.49 1.11
C LEU A 74 -15.60 7.13 1.18
N ASN A 75 -15.28 6.31 2.19
CA ASN A 75 -15.96 5.05 2.42
C ASN A 75 -17.44 5.26 2.78
N ALA A 76 -17.77 6.27 3.59
CA ALA A 76 -19.16 6.61 3.91
C ALA A 76 -19.94 7.12 2.68
N ALA A 77 -19.26 7.80 1.76
CA ALA A 77 -19.81 8.22 0.47
C ALA A 77 -19.92 7.09 -0.57
N GLY A 78 -19.44 5.88 -0.26
CA GLY A 78 -19.49 4.71 -1.14
C GLY A 78 -18.49 4.73 -2.30
N THR A 79 -17.49 5.62 -2.28
CA THR A 79 -16.51 5.77 -3.36
C THR A 79 -15.29 4.85 -3.22
N MET A 80 -14.99 4.40 -1.99
CA MET A 80 -13.82 3.58 -1.67
C MET A 80 -14.15 2.50 -0.65
N GLY A 81 -13.56 1.31 -0.78
CA GLY A 81 -13.73 0.24 0.20
C GLY A 81 -13.06 0.57 1.54
N GLY A 82 -13.70 0.18 2.64
CA GLY A 82 -13.17 0.46 3.98
C GLY A 82 -11.80 -0.17 4.27
N GLY A 83 -11.46 -1.30 3.62
CA GLY A 83 -10.12 -1.89 3.71
C GLY A 83 -9.05 -1.02 3.05
N ASP A 84 -9.32 -0.56 1.82
CA ASP A 84 -8.42 0.28 1.04
C ASP A 84 -8.17 1.62 1.71
N ALA A 85 -9.23 2.25 2.25
CA ALA A 85 -9.15 3.50 2.98
C ALA A 85 -8.23 3.38 4.21
N LYS A 86 -8.37 2.30 4.98
CA LYS A 86 -7.53 2.03 6.15
C LYS A 86 -6.08 1.74 5.77
N PHE A 87 -5.85 0.99 4.70
CA PHE A 87 -4.50 0.73 4.20
C PHE A 87 -3.82 2.02 3.74
N LEU A 88 -4.50 2.86 2.97
CA LEU A 88 -4.00 4.17 2.55
C LEU A 88 -3.64 5.04 3.74
N ALA A 89 -4.48 5.06 4.79
CA ALA A 89 -4.20 5.78 6.01
C ALA A 89 -2.92 5.27 6.70
N ALA A 90 -2.75 3.96 6.81
CA ALA A 90 -1.54 3.37 7.39
C ALA A 90 -0.29 3.54 6.51
N ALA A 91 -0.46 3.64 5.19
CA ALA A 91 0.63 3.85 4.23
C ALA A 91 1.08 5.32 4.15
N ALA A 92 0.19 6.27 4.41
CA ALA A 92 0.46 7.71 4.28
C ALA A 92 1.71 8.20 5.04
N PRO A 93 1.98 7.79 6.29
CA PRO A 93 3.16 8.22 7.05
C PRO A 93 4.50 7.85 6.41
N PHE A 94 4.53 6.79 5.60
CA PHE A 94 5.74 6.34 4.91
C PHE A 94 6.08 7.20 3.69
N VAL A 95 5.15 8.03 3.21
CA VAL A 95 5.28 8.81 1.98
C VAL A 95 5.68 10.24 2.30
N HIS A 96 6.69 10.79 1.61
CA HIS A 96 7.01 12.20 1.74
C HIS A 96 5.89 13.09 1.17
N GLN A 97 5.46 14.14 1.89
CA GLN A 97 4.36 15.01 1.44
C GLN A 97 4.61 15.60 0.05
N SER A 98 5.84 16.05 -0.19
CA SER A 98 6.29 16.54 -1.50
C SER A 98 6.34 15.49 -2.62
N ASP A 99 6.32 14.20 -2.27
CA ASP A 99 6.30 13.09 -3.24
C ASP A 99 4.87 12.60 -3.52
N ALA A 100 3.82 13.25 -3.02
CA ALA A 100 2.43 12.80 -3.18
C ALA A 100 2.02 12.63 -4.66
N VAL A 101 2.44 13.55 -5.54
CA VAL A 101 2.19 13.45 -6.99
C VAL A 101 2.91 12.24 -7.58
N LEU A 102 4.17 12.02 -7.20
CA LEU A 102 4.96 10.87 -7.64
C LEU A 102 4.33 9.55 -7.18
N VAL A 103 3.87 9.46 -5.93
CA VAL A 103 3.16 8.28 -5.43
C VAL A 103 1.85 8.06 -6.19
N GLY A 104 1.13 9.11 -6.56
CA GLY A 104 -0.03 9.01 -7.45
C GLY A 104 0.31 8.43 -8.82
N GLN A 105 1.46 8.82 -9.40
CA GLN A 105 1.95 8.27 -10.67
C GLN A 105 2.36 6.80 -10.54
N ILE A 106 3.09 6.44 -9.48
CA ILE A 106 3.45 5.04 -9.18
C ILE A 106 2.18 4.22 -8.99
N PHE A 107 1.19 4.75 -8.26
CA PHE A 107 -0.09 4.08 -8.06
C PHE A 107 -0.84 3.83 -9.36
N ALA A 108 -0.91 4.82 -10.26
CA ALA A 108 -1.52 4.64 -11.57
C ALA A 108 -0.80 3.55 -12.39
N ALA A 109 0.54 3.55 -12.38
CA ALA A 109 1.35 2.54 -13.05
C ALA A 109 1.12 1.14 -12.45
N CYS A 110 1.13 1.01 -11.12
CA CYS A 110 0.86 -0.22 -10.41
C CYS A 110 -0.55 -0.73 -10.65
N LEU A 111 -1.55 0.15 -10.74
CA LEU A 111 -2.94 -0.22 -11.04
C LEU A 111 -3.08 -0.77 -12.46
N LEU A 112 -2.44 -0.14 -13.45
CA LEU A 112 -2.39 -0.66 -14.82
C LEU A 112 -1.66 -2.01 -14.89
N ALA A 113 -0.50 -2.12 -14.24
CA ALA A 113 0.26 -3.37 -14.19
C ALA A 113 -0.55 -4.48 -13.52
N ALA A 114 -1.19 -4.20 -12.39
CA ALA A 114 -2.03 -5.14 -11.67
C ALA A 114 -3.23 -5.59 -12.51
N PHE A 115 -3.89 -4.66 -13.21
CA PHE A 115 -4.99 -4.97 -14.13
C PHE A 115 -4.54 -5.89 -15.26
N VAL A 116 -3.43 -5.57 -15.91
CA VAL A 116 -2.87 -6.35 -17.01
C VAL A 116 -2.47 -7.74 -16.52
N THR A 117 -1.69 -7.82 -15.43
CA THR A 117 -1.24 -9.09 -14.84
C THR A 117 -2.43 -9.96 -14.44
N GLN A 118 -3.46 -9.41 -13.81
CA GLN A 118 -4.64 -10.17 -13.41
C GLN A 118 -5.43 -10.67 -14.61
N ARG A 119 -5.58 -9.84 -15.66
CA ARG A 119 -6.24 -10.26 -16.91
C ARG A 119 -5.47 -11.42 -17.53
N PHE A 120 -4.16 -11.29 -17.71
CA PHE A 120 -3.35 -12.38 -18.26
C PHE A 120 -3.38 -13.64 -17.39
N ALA A 121 -3.29 -13.51 -16.06
CA ALA A 121 -3.33 -14.64 -15.15
C ALA A 121 -4.67 -15.39 -15.21
N LYS A 122 -5.79 -14.66 -15.39
CA LYS A 122 -7.14 -15.26 -15.51
C LYS A 122 -7.33 -16.07 -16.78
N TYR A 123 -6.77 -15.63 -17.90
CA TYR A 123 -6.89 -16.30 -19.21
C TYR A 123 -5.76 -17.27 -19.52
N SER A 124 -4.73 -17.34 -18.68
CA SER A 124 -3.61 -18.27 -18.84
C SER A 124 -3.76 -19.51 -17.98
N GLY A 125 -2.89 -20.50 -18.20
CA GLY A 125 -2.81 -21.71 -17.39
C GLY A 125 -2.45 -21.46 -15.92
N LEU A 126 -2.01 -20.24 -15.55
CA LEU A 126 -1.70 -19.86 -14.18
C LEU A 126 -2.91 -19.98 -13.24
N ARG A 127 -4.15 -19.87 -13.76
CA ARG A 127 -5.36 -20.16 -12.98
C ARG A 127 -5.34 -21.56 -12.34
N ARG A 128 -4.68 -22.53 -12.97
CA ARG A 128 -4.57 -23.91 -12.46
C ARG A 128 -3.69 -24.04 -11.22
N LEU A 129 -2.78 -23.09 -10.99
CA LEU A 129 -1.93 -23.07 -9.80
C LEU A 129 -2.69 -22.63 -8.55
N ALA A 130 -3.82 -21.95 -8.73
CA ALA A 130 -4.60 -21.36 -7.65
C ALA A 130 -6.11 -21.44 -7.95
N PRO A 131 -6.67 -22.65 -8.10
CA PRO A 131 -8.05 -22.82 -8.57
C PRO A 131 -9.08 -22.24 -7.60
N ASP A 132 -8.78 -22.24 -6.31
CA ASP A 132 -9.71 -21.83 -5.24
C ASP A 132 -9.69 -20.32 -4.93
N TRP A 133 -8.95 -19.51 -5.70
CA TRP A 133 -8.90 -18.07 -5.45
C TRP A 133 -10.20 -17.39 -5.85
N ILE A 134 -10.78 -16.66 -4.88
CA ILE A 134 -12.05 -15.93 -5.03
C ILE A 134 -11.97 -14.87 -6.15
N ASN A 135 -10.77 -14.34 -6.38
CA ASN A 135 -10.50 -13.28 -7.35
C ASN A 135 -10.78 -13.70 -8.81
N TRP A 136 -10.81 -14.99 -9.14
CA TRP A 136 -11.14 -15.43 -10.50
C TRP A 136 -12.60 -15.18 -10.87
N ASP A 137 -13.50 -15.36 -9.91
CA ASP A 137 -14.94 -15.45 -10.15
C ASP A 137 -15.69 -14.20 -9.70
N ARG A 138 -15.03 -13.25 -9.00
CA ARG A 138 -15.60 -11.96 -8.57
C ARG A 138 -15.64 -10.87 -9.65
N GLY A 139 -16.07 -11.23 -10.86
CA GLY A 139 -16.60 -10.30 -11.87
C GLY A 139 -15.85 -8.97 -12.05
N ARG A 140 -16.50 -7.86 -11.63
CA ARG A 140 -16.03 -6.46 -11.78
C ARG A 140 -15.20 -5.94 -10.60
N LEU A 141 -15.04 -6.72 -9.53
CA LEU A 141 -14.25 -6.29 -8.37
C LEU A 141 -12.77 -6.46 -8.69
N PHE A 142 -11.99 -5.45 -8.34
CA PHE A 142 -10.56 -5.41 -8.59
C PHE A 142 -9.79 -5.49 -7.26
N PRO A 143 -8.77 -6.36 -7.15
CA PRO A 143 -7.91 -6.47 -5.97
C PRO A 143 -7.02 -5.23 -5.85
N MET A 144 -7.53 -4.20 -5.18
CA MET A 144 -6.84 -2.93 -4.96
C MET A 144 -5.58 -3.09 -4.09
N GLY A 145 -5.53 -4.11 -3.23
CA GLY A 145 -4.37 -4.45 -2.42
C GLY A 145 -3.13 -4.79 -3.26
N MET A 146 -3.31 -5.34 -4.47
CA MET A 146 -2.19 -5.53 -5.41
C MET A 146 -1.54 -4.19 -5.80
N ALA A 147 -2.37 -3.22 -6.20
CA ALA A 147 -1.90 -1.91 -6.60
C ALA A 147 -1.35 -1.11 -5.41
N LEU A 148 -2.07 -1.08 -4.29
CA LEU A 148 -1.70 -0.34 -3.09
C LEU A 148 -0.42 -0.87 -2.45
N GLY A 149 -0.32 -2.19 -2.25
CA GLY A 149 0.88 -2.82 -1.71
C GLY A 149 2.08 -2.67 -2.63
N GLY A 150 1.87 -2.84 -3.94
CA GLY A 150 2.91 -2.62 -4.96
C GLY A 150 3.41 -1.17 -4.98
N THR A 151 2.51 -0.20 -4.86
CA THR A 151 2.85 1.23 -4.84
C THR A 151 3.75 1.57 -3.66
N LEU A 152 3.37 1.15 -2.45
CA LEU A 152 4.15 1.46 -1.25
C LEU A 152 5.53 0.79 -1.28
N ALA A 153 5.59 -0.48 -1.68
CA ALA A 153 6.84 -1.21 -1.83
C ALA A 153 7.75 -0.57 -2.89
N MET A 154 7.20 -0.18 -4.04
CA MET A 154 7.95 0.46 -5.12
C MET A 154 8.42 1.86 -4.73
N TYR A 155 7.58 2.65 -4.07
CA TYR A 155 7.97 3.97 -3.57
C TYR A 155 9.15 3.90 -2.60
N LEU A 156 9.11 2.99 -1.62
CA LEU A 156 10.22 2.81 -0.68
C LEU A 156 11.47 2.24 -1.36
N GLY A 157 11.31 1.29 -2.29
CA GLY A 157 12.43 0.76 -3.08
C GLY A 157 13.13 1.83 -3.92
N LEU A 158 12.36 2.67 -4.60
CA LEU A 158 12.88 3.82 -5.33
C LEU A 158 13.50 4.86 -4.37
N GLY A 159 12.90 5.08 -3.20
CA GLY A 159 13.42 5.99 -2.18
C GLY A 159 14.76 5.56 -1.61
N ALA A 160 15.02 4.25 -1.53
CA ALA A 160 16.31 3.72 -1.10
C ALA A 160 17.42 3.89 -2.14
N TYR A 161 17.10 4.12 -3.41
CA TYR A 161 18.08 4.31 -4.48
C TYR A 161 18.19 5.76 -4.97
N PHE A 162 17.07 6.50 -4.99
CA PHE A 162 16.95 7.86 -5.53
C PHE A 162 16.50 8.90 -4.48
N GLY A 163 16.52 8.55 -3.21
CA GLY A 163 16.23 9.47 -2.10
C GLY A 163 17.29 10.56 -1.96
N VAL A 164 16.96 11.57 -1.16
CA VAL A 164 17.86 12.70 -0.81
C VAL A 164 18.64 12.42 0.47
#